data_AF-A0A816QTP5-F1
#
_entry.id   AF-A0A816QTP5-F1
#
_cell.length_a   1.000
_cell.length_b   1.000
_cell.length_c   1.000
_cell.angle_alpha   90.00
_cell.angle_beta   90.00
_cell.angle_gamma   90.00
#
_symmetry.space_group_name_H-M   'P 1'
#
loop_
_entity.id
_entity.type
_entity.pdbx_description
1 polymer ?
#
loop_
_entity_poly.entity_id
_entity_poly.type
_entity_poly.pdbx_seq_one_letter_code
_entity_poly.pdbx_strand_id
1 'polypeptide(L)'
;MFDCPIPDGYDARLVRPSLEGAFKELGYSGPVSITAFGDHTQTPKRHLQTLSSTGIDVAHATLGVISSRIFDDLMEWRGRITTPATMMIISDGVEELIAKLQQRIKFNLFWAYSCRPWTMSVVLTSAEWLWDSLLAVSATKRHVLRDCSASVVESTGMFYCKLCYTKRTLLDKFIKHLSSKKHLSQQEGCITDRRRRSKKLRLSWLRAKASFSRDQAVEECSLVEEL
;
A
#
# COMPACT_ATOMS: atom_id res chain seq x y z
N MET A 1 5.19 -6.07 -3.63
CA MET A 1 4.43 -6.31 -2.40
C MET A 1 4.52 -7.80 -2.17
N PHE A 2 5.29 -8.22 -1.17
CA PHE A 2 5.45 -9.63 -0.80
C PHE A 2 4.68 -9.96 0.47
N ASP A 3 4.31 -8.91 1.23
CA ASP A 3 3.71 -8.97 2.55
C ASP A 3 2.39 -9.74 2.52
N CYS A 4 1.41 -9.28 1.73
CA CYS A 4 0.07 -9.88 1.65
C CYS A 4 -0.26 -10.33 0.21
N PRO A 5 0.32 -11.44 -0.28
CA PRO A 5 0.00 -11.95 -1.61
C PRO A 5 -1.42 -12.52 -1.63
N ILE A 6 -2.05 -12.53 -2.80
CA ILE A 6 -3.28 -13.31 -2.98
C ILE A 6 -2.91 -14.79 -2.86
N PRO A 7 -3.52 -15.57 -1.95
CA PRO A 7 -3.18 -16.98 -1.77
C PRO A 7 -3.38 -17.80 -3.05
N ASP A 8 -2.56 -18.82 -3.24
CA ASP A 8 -2.69 -19.71 -4.38
C ASP A 8 -4.06 -20.41 -4.38
N GLY A 9 -4.71 -20.45 -5.55
CA GLY A 9 -6.06 -20.99 -5.69
C GLY A 9 -7.18 -20.06 -5.21
N TYR A 10 -6.88 -18.90 -4.61
CA TYR A 10 -7.88 -17.90 -4.27
C TYR A 10 -8.37 -17.15 -5.51
N ASP A 11 -9.68 -16.95 -5.63
CA ASP A 11 -10.26 -16.14 -6.71
C ASP A 11 -10.04 -14.67 -6.40
N ALA A 12 -9.07 -14.04 -7.08
CA ALA A 12 -8.73 -12.63 -6.90
C ALA A 12 -9.91 -11.68 -7.13
N ARG A 13 -10.99 -12.11 -7.80
CA ARG A 13 -12.23 -11.31 -7.93
C ARG A 13 -12.92 -11.07 -6.59
N LEU A 14 -12.64 -11.90 -5.60
CA LEU A 14 -13.23 -11.81 -4.27
C LEU A 14 -12.46 -10.87 -3.34
N VAL A 15 -11.32 -10.31 -3.77
CA VAL A 15 -10.56 -9.36 -2.94
C VAL A 15 -11.43 -8.14 -2.59
N ARG A 16 -11.98 -7.43 -3.58
CA ARG A 16 -12.85 -6.27 -3.31
C ARG A 16 -14.08 -6.65 -2.45
N PRO A 17 -14.87 -7.68 -2.79
CA PRO A 17 -15.99 -8.12 -1.97
C PRO A 17 -15.62 -8.48 -0.52
N SER A 18 -14.46 -9.11 -0.29
CA SER A 18 -13.97 -9.40 1.07
C SER A 18 -13.71 -8.11 1.86
N LEU A 19 -13.05 -7.14 1.24
CA LEU A 19 -12.74 -5.85 1.85
C LEU A 19 -14.02 -5.06 2.16
N GLU A 20 -14.90 -4.92 1.17
CA GLU A 20 -16.18 -4.22 1.32
C GLU A 20 -17.10 -4.91 2.35
N GLY A 21 -17.07 -6.24 2.42
CA GLY A 21 -17.77 -7.01 3.45
C GLY A 21 -17.28 -6.69 4.86
N ALA A 22 -15.96 -6.63 5.07
CA ALA A 22 -15.38 -6.26 6.36
C ALA A 22 -15.69 -4.81 6.74
N PHE A 23 -15.68 -3.88 5.76
CA PHE A 23 -16.08 -2.49 6.00
C PHE A 23 -17.55 -2.39 6.43
N LYS A 24 -18.43 -3.15 5.78
CA LYS A 24 -19.86 -3.20 6.11
C LYS A 24 -20.12 -3.74 7.52
N GLU A 25 -19.37 -4.74 7.96
CA GLU A 25 -19.46 -5.27 9.33
C GLU A 25 -19.08 -4.22 10.40
N LEU A 26 -18.21 -3.27 10.05
CA LEU A 26 -17.90 -2.11 10.89
C LEU A 26 -18.85 -0.92 10.68
N GLY A 27 -19.93 -1.10 9.93
CA GLY A 27 -20.94 -0.07 9.66
C GLY A 27 -20.56 0.92 8.55
N TYR A 28 -19.46 0.70 7.83
CA TYR A 28 -19.08 1.54 6.69
C TYR A 28 -19.78 1.09 5.40
N SER A 29 -20.56 1.98 4.79
CA SER A 29 -21.29 1.73 3.53
C SER A 29 -21.01 2.80 2.46
N GLY A 30 -19.94 3.58 2.61
CA GLY A 30 -19.56 4.63 1.67
C GLY A 30 -18.82 4.12 0.43
N PRO A 31 -18.47 5.02 -0.51
CA PRO A 31 -17.70 4.65 -1.70
C PRO A 31 -16.30 4.13 -1.37
N VAL A 32 -15.88 3.03 -2.00
CA VAL A 32 -14.58 2.38 -1.74
C VAL A 32 -13.66 2.44 -2.96
N SER A 33 -12.55 3.17 -2.80
CA SER A 33 -11.43 3.19 -3.75
C SER A 33 -10.31 2.27 -3.27
N ILE A 34 -9.82 1.39 -4.13
CA ILE A 34 -8.80 0.39 -3.80
C ILE A 34 -7.66 0.49 -4.81
N THR A 35 -6.43 0.63 -4.32
CA THR A 35 -5.22 0.63 -5.15
C THR A 35 -4.24 -0.43 -4.65
N ALA A 36 -3.97 -1.44 -5.48
CA ALA A 36 -2.96 -2.47 -5.23
C ALA A 36 -1.59 -1.98 -5.68
N PHE A 37 -0.71 -1.69 -4.72
CA PHE A 37 0.68 -1.31 -5.01
C PHE A 37 1.57 -2.54 -5.19
N GLY A 38 2.52 -2.49 -6.11
CA GLY A 38 3.46 -3.59 -6.26
C GLY A 38 4.52 -3.41 -7.33
N ASP A 39 5.53 -4.27 -7.28
CA ASP A 39 6.41 -4.44 -8.42
C ASP A 39 5.72 -5.39 -9.41
N HIS A 40 5.13 -4.81 -10.46
CA HIS A 40 4.35 -5.53 -11.44
C HIS A 40 5.14 -5.88 -12.70
N THR A 41 6.47 -5.74 -12.67
CA THR A 41 7.34 -6.19 -13.76
C THR A 41 7.26 -7.70 -13.97
N GLN A 42 7.01 -8.47 -12.91
CA GLN A 42 6.91 -9.94 -12.93
C GLN A 42 5.55 -10.47 -12.47
N THR A 43 4.55 -9.60 -12.23
CA THR A 43 3.21 -10.07 -11.84
C THR A 43 2.52 -10.71 -13.06
N PRO A 44 1.95 -11.92 -12.94
CA PRO A 44 1.23 -12.56 -14.04
C PRO A 44 0.10 -11.67 -14.58
N LYS A 45 0.02 -11.54 -15.92
CA LYS A 45 -1.02 -10.74 -16.61
C LYS A 45 -2.43 -11.06 -16.10
N ARG A 46 -2.73 -12.35 -15.89
CA ARG A 46 -4.02 -12.80 -15.35
C ARG A 46 -4.38 -12.13 -14.01
N HIS A 47 -3.44 -11.98 -13.08
CA HIS A 47 -3.72 -11.38 -11.77
C HIS A 47 -4.01 -9.88 -11.90
N LEU A 48 -3.22 -9.17 -12.72
CA LEU A 48 -3.43 -7.75 -13.01
C LEU A 48 -4.78 -7.51 -13.69
N GLN A 49 -5.15 -8.38 -14.62
CA GLN A 49 -6.44 -8.33 -15.29
C GLN A 49 -7.60 -8.58 -14.32
N THR A 50 -7.48 -9.60 -13.46
CA THR A 50 -8.52 -9.92 -12.49
C THR A 50 -8.75 -8.76 -11.51
N LEU A 51 -7.68 -8.20 -10.93
CA LEU A 51 -7.78 -7.04 -10.04
C LEU A 51 -8.47 -5.86 -10.73
N SER A 52 -7.96 -5.46 -11.90
CA SER A 52 -8.53 -4.36 -12.69
C SER A 52 -9.98 -4.61 -13.08
N SER A 53 -10.37 -5.85 -13.44
CA SER A 53 -11.76 -6.17 -13.79
C SER A 53 -12.74 -5.92 -12.64
N THR A 54 -12.29 -6.11 -11.39
CA THR A 54 -13.07 -5.80 -10.19
C THR A 54 -12.95 -4.34 -9.74
N GLY A 55 -12.48 -3.45 -10.61
CA GLY A 55 -12.31 -2.04 -10.29
C GLY A 55 -11.20 -1.74 -9.28
N ILE A 56 -10.26 -2.66 -9.04
CA ILE A 56 -9.08 -2.39 -8.22
C ILE A 56 -8.02 -1.73 -9.11
N ASP A 57 -7.60 -0.53 -8.74
CA ASP A 57 -6.50 0.17 -9.39
C ASP A 57 -5.18 -0.56 -9.12
N VAL A 58 -4.28 -0.61 -10.10
CA VAL A 58 -2.98 -1.28 -10.01
C VAL A 58 -1.88 -0.22 -10.10
N ALA A 59 -1.04 -0.11 -9.08
CA ALA A 59 0.02 0.89 -9.00
C ALA A 59 1.41 0.24 -8.97
N HIS A 60 2.12 0.32 -10.10
CA HIS A 60 3.48 -0.15 -10.17
C HIS A 60 4.48 0.81 -9.51
N ALA A 61 5.22 0.28 -8.54
CA ALA A 61 6.42 0.87 -7.96
C ALA A 61 7.44 -0.23 -7.65
N THR A 62 8.74 0.06 -7.70
CA THR A 62 9.74 -0.90 -7.23
C THR A 62 9.80 -0.94 -5.71
N LEU A 63 10.23 -2.07 -5.14
CA LEU A 63 10.50 -2.25 -3.70
C LEU A 63 11.40 -1.14 -3.13
N GLY A 64 12.25 -0.58 -4.01
CA GLY A 64 13.07 0.58 -3.76
C GLY A 64 12.28 1.79 -3.27
N VAL A 65 11.13 2.08 -3.83
CA VAL A 65 10.47 3.37 -3.62
C VAL A 65 8.99 3.22 -3.28
N ILE A 66 8.48 2.00 -3.20
CA ILE A 66 7.06 1.71 -2.98
C ILE A 66 6.49 2.45 -1.77
N SER A 67 7.16 2.43 -0.60
CA SER A 67 6.68 3.13 0.60
C SER A 67 6.61 4.65 0.39
N SER A 68 7.61 5.25 -0.27
CA SER A 68 7.56 6.68 -0.61
C SER A 68 6.45 7.01 -1.62
N ARG A 69 6.14 6.10 -2.56
CA ARG A 69 5.06 6.29 -3.52
C ARG A 69 3.68 6.13 -2.91
N ILE A 70 3.54 5.22 -1.95
CA ILE A 70 2.33 5.13 -1.12
C ILE A 70 2.15 6.44 -0.36
N PHE A 71 3.20 6.95 0.28
CA PHE A 71 3.12 8.24 1.00
C PHE A 71 2.73 9.41 0.11
N ASP A 72 3.33 9.53 -1.07
CA ASP A 72 2.99 10.57 -2.06
C ASP A 72 1.47 10.52 -2.39
N ASP A 73 0.94 9.32 -2.67
CA ASP A 73 -0.48 9.12 -2.96
C ASP A 73 -1.39 9.45 -1.78
N LEU A 74 -0.99 9.07 -0.56
CA LEU A 74 -1.75 9.38 0.66
C LEU A 74 -1.76 10.89 0.96
N MET A 75 -0.67 11.59 0.64
CA MET A 75 -0.60 13.05 0.76
C MET A 75 -1.42 13.77 -0.30
N GLU A 76 -1.48 13.26 -1.53
CA GLU A 76 -2.39 13.78 -2.55
C GLU A 76 -3.86 13.53 -2.15
N TRP A 77 -4.15 12.33 -1.62
CA TRP A 77 -5.48 11.97 -1.14
C TRP A 77 -5.98 12.94 -0.07
N ARG A 78 -5.11 13.35 0.88
CA ARG A 78 -5.43 14.36 1.91
C ARG A 78 -6.12 15.60 1.35
N GLY A 79 -5.65 16.12 0.23
CA GLY A 79 -6.18 17.35 -0.38
C GLY A 79 -7.63 17.24 -0.87
N ARG A 80 -8.19 16.02 -0.89
CA ARG A 80 -9.49 15.70 -1.49
C ARG A 80 -10.55 15.23 -0.48
N ILE A 81 -10.20 15.08 0.80
CA ILE A 81 -11.06 14.45 1.80
C ILE A 81 -11.98 15.48 2.46
N THR A 82 -13.27 15.13 2.58
CA THR A 82 -14.19 15.69 3.57
C THR A 82 -14.26 14.75 4.78
N THR A 83 -14.09 15.27 5.99
CA THR A 83 -14.04 14.46 7.23
C THR A 83 -15.42 13.92 7.62
N PRO A 84 -15.51 12.71 8.23
CA PRO A 84 -14.42 11.80 8.62
C PRO A 84 -13.97 10.85 7.49
N ALA A 85 -12.65 10.71 7.33
CA ALA A 85 -12.03 9.78 6.38
C ALA A 85 -11.77 8.42 7.03
N THR A 86 -11.90 7.34 6.26
CA THR A 86 -11.49 5.99 6.67
C THR A 86 -10.50 5.45 5.65
N MET A 87 -9.43 4.84 6.12
CA MET A 87 -8.38 4.24 5.29
C MET A 87 -8.11 2.83 5.77
N MET A 88 -7.91 1.90 4.83
CA MET A 88 -7.36 0.59 5.12
C MET A 88 -5.98 0.45 4.50
N ILE A 89 -5.03 -0.06 5.29
CA ILE A 89 -3.69 -0.42 4.83
C ILE A 89 -3.52 -1.94 4.94
N ILE A 90 -2.99 -2.55 3.87
CA ILE A 90 -2.74 -4.00 3.78
C ILE A 90 -1.24 -4.21 3.51
N SER A 91 -0.45 -4.36 4.56
CA SER A 91 1.03 -4.52 4.49
C SER A 91 1.60 -4.80 5.87
N ASP A 92 2.77 -5.44 5.90
CA ASP A 92 3.53 -5.73 7.12
C ASP A 92 4.58 -4.66 7.44
N GLY A 93 4.89 -3.76 6.50
CA GLY A 93 6.13 -2.97 6.51
C GLY A 93 5.98 -1.46 6.36
N VAL A 94 4.82 -0.89 6.69
CA VAL A 94 4.53 0.55 6.50
C VAL A 94 4.17 1.29 7.79
N GLU A 95 4.38 0.68 8.95
CA GLU A 95 4.00 1.25 10.26
C GLU A 95 4.52 2.68 10.47
N GLU A 96 5.83 2.88 10.31
CA GLU A 96 6.48 4.19 10.48
C GLU A 96 5.87 5.27 9.57
N LEU A 97 5.53 4.88 8.34
CA LEU A 97 4.87 5.75 7.36
C LEU A 97 3.50 6.20 7.85
N ILE A 98 2.71 5.26 8.37
CA ILE A 98 1.35 5.51 8.83
C ILE A 98 1.36 6.29 10.14
N ALA A 99 2.29 6.04 11.04
CA ALA A 99 2.48 6.83 12.26
C ALA A 99 2.71 8.32 11.93
N LYS A 100 3.63 8.60 10.99
CA LYS A 100 3.86 9.96 10.47
C LYS A 100 2.63 10.57 9.82
N LEU A 101 1.79 9.75 9.17
CA LEU A 101 0.56 10.21 8.54
C LEU A 101 -0.51 10.60 9.57
N GLN A 102 -0.69 9.80 10.62
CA GLN A 102 -1.66 10.06 11.70
C GLN A 102 -1.35 11.33 12.48
N GLN A 103 -0.07 11.71 12.59
CA GLN A 103 0.32 13.01 13.17
C GLN A 103 -0.15 14.20 12.32
N ARG A 104 -0.41 14.01 11.02
CA ARG A 104 -0.72 15.09 10.07
C ARG A 104 -2.18 15.11 9.61
N ILE A 105 -2.88 13.98 9.72
CA ILE A 105 -4.24 13.78 9.21
C ILE A 105 -5.06 13.00 10.22
N LYS A 106 -6.30 13.46 10.45
CA LYS A 106 -7.30 12.70 11.21
C LYS A 106 -8.07 11.77 10.27
N PHE A 107 -7.94 10.47 10.48
CA PHE A 107 -8.70 9.43 9.79
C PHE A 107 -8.82 8.19 10.67
N ASN A 108 -9.86 7.39 10.43
CA ASN A 108 -9.99 6.06 11.00
C ASN A 108 -9.11 5.11 10.20
N LEU A 109 -8.27 4.33 10.89
CA LEU A 109 -7.35 3.40 10.26
C LEU A 109 -7.78 1.96 10.50
N PHE A 110 -7.95 1.22 9.42
CA PHE A 110 -8.05 -0.23 9.39
C PHE A 110 -6.72 -0.81 8.92
N TRP A 111 -6.29 -1.91 9.54
CA TRP A 111 -5.03 -2.55 9.16
C TRP A 111 -5.23 -4.04 8.91
N ALA A 112 -4.77 -4.56 7.78
CA ALA A 112 -4.53 -5.98 7.60
C ALA A 112 -3.05 -6.29 7.33
N TYR A 113 -2.59 -7.40 7.88
CA TYR A 113 -1.21 -7.86 7.81
C TYR A 113 -1.17 -9.39 7.61
N SER A 114 -0.08 -9.91 7.08
CA SER A 114 0.10 -11.35 6.86
C SER A 114 0.34 -12.11 8.15
N CYS A 115 1.09 -11.50 9.07
CA CYS A 115 1.37 -12.01 10.39
C CYS A 115 1.27 -10.90 11.42
N ARG A 116 0.80 -11.25 12.62
CA ARG A 116 0.62 -10.26 13.68
C ARG A 116 1.97 -9.71 14.12
N PRO A 117 2.13 -8.37 14.20
CA PRO A 117 3.33 -7.78 14.75
C PRO A 117 3.56 -8.28 16.19
N TRP A 118 4.80 -8.69 16.47
CA TRP A 118 5.23 -9.18 17.77
C TRP A 118 5.44 -8.04 18.77
N THR A 119 5.70 -6.84 18.25
CA THR A 119 5.90 -5.60 19.00
C THR A 119 4.61 -4.81 19.08
N MET A 120 4.49 -3.97 20.11
CA MET A 120 3.36 -3.06 20.22
C MET A 120 3.43 -2.00 19.13
N SER A 121 2.35 -1.89 18.37
CA SER A 121 2.22 -0.90 17.31
C SER A 121 2.17 0.52 17.89
N VAL A 122 2.90 1.45 17.29
CA VAL A 122 2.81 2.89 17.62
C VAL A 122 1.66 3.58 16.90
N VAL A 123 0.98 2.87 15.99
CA VAL A 123 -0.10 3.36 15.15
C VAL A 123 -1.45 3.05 15.81
N LEU A 124 -2.35 4.03 15.82
CA LEU A 124 -3.69 3.86 16.37
C LEU A 124 -4.63 3.26 15.31
N THR A 125 -4.98 1.99 15.46
CA THR A 125 -5.93 1.29 14.58
C THR A 125 -7.33 1.26 15.18
N SER A 126 -8.35 1.44 14.34
CA SER A 126 -9.75 1.23 14.68
C SER A 126 -10.18 -0.25 14.55
N ALA A 127 -9.55 -1.01 13.67
CA ALA A 127 -9.77 -2.45 13.50
C ALA A 127 -8.59 -3.12 12.79
N GLU A 128 -8.40 -4.41 13.06
CA GLU A 128 -7.29 -5.21 12.53
C GLU A 128 -7.74 -6.58 12.00
N TRP A 129 -7.04 -7.11 10.99
CA TRP A 129 -7.24 -8.46 10.47
C TRP A 129 -5.92 -9.14 10.11
N LEU A 130 -5.88 -10.46 10.27
CA LEU A 130 -4.99 -11.28 9.48
C LEU A 130 -5.51 -11.33 8.03
N TRP A 131 -4.62 -11.16 7.06
CA TRP A 131 -4.95 -11.13 5.64
C TRP A 131 -5.72 -12.38 5.18
N ASP A 132 -5.26 -13.57 5.57
CA ASP A 132 -5.91 -14.83 5.21
C ASP A 132 -7.32 -14.94 5.79
N SER A 133 -7.50 -14.51 7.05
CA SER A 133 -8.82 -14.47 7.69
C SER A 133 -9.76 -13.51 6.97
N LEU A 134 -9.26 -12.36 6.53
CA LEU A 134 -10.03 -11.37 5.79
C LEU A 134 -10.53 -11.92 4.45
N LEU A 135 -9.69 -12.69 3.76
CA LEU A 135 -10.06 -13.35 2.51
C LEU A 135 -11.01 -14.54 2.70
N ALA A 136 -10.91 -15.26 3.83
CA ALA A 136 -11.75 -16.42 4.11
C ALA A 136 -13.25 -16.07 4.29
N VAL A 137 -13.57 -14.86 4.79
CA VAL A 137 -14.97 -14.45 5.07
C VAL A 137 -15.86 -14.52 3.84
N SER A 138 -15.35 -14.13 2.66
CA SER A 138 -16.12 -14.21 1.42
C SER A 138 -16.22 -15.63 0.87
N ALA A 139 -15.20 -16.47 1.11
CA ALA A 139 -15.21 -17.88 0.70
C ALA A 139 -16.29 -18.68 1.44
N THR A 140 -16.50 -18.43 2.73
CA THR A 140 -17.52 -19.10 3.55
C THR A 140 -18.94 -18.62 3.22
N LYS A 141 -19.11 -17.33 2.88
CA LYS A 141 -20.40 -16.76 2.48
C LYS A 141 -20.87 -17.19 1.08
N ARG A 142 -20.03 -17.87 0.27
CA ARG A 142 -20.44 -18.45 -1.03
C ARG A 142 -21.61 -19.43 -0.93
N HIS A 143 -21.79 -20.10 0.21
CA HIS A 143 -22.91 -21.04 0.39
C HIS A 143 -24.26 -20.34 0.66
N VAL A 144 -24.27 -19.04 0.93
CA VAL A 144 -25.49 -18.29 1.31
C VAL A 144 -25.88 -17.22 0.28
N LEU A 145 -24.93 -16.69 -0.51
CA LEU A 145 -25.16 -15.58 -1.43
C LEU A 145 -25.08 -16.00 -2.91
N ARG A 146 -25.93 -16.94 -3.34
CA ARG A 146 -26.09 -17.28 -4.76
C ARG A 146 -26.99 -16.30 -5.54
N ASP A 147 -27.55 -15.27 -4.90
CA ASP A 147 -28.49 -14.35 -5.57
C ASP A 147 -28.26 -12.86 -5.25
N CYS A 148 -27.11 -12.32 -5.61
CA CYS A 148 -26.93 -10.87 -5.70
C CYS A 148 -26.25 -10.49 -7.01
N SER A 149 -26.99 -10.66 -8.11
CA SER A 149 -26.77 -9.91 -9.34
C SER A 149 -27.17 -8.44 -9.12
N ALA A 150 -26.37 -7.72 -8.34
CA ALA A 150 -26.42 -6.27 -8.31
C ALA A 150 -25.58 -5.78 -9.50
N SER A 151 -26.24 -5.14 -10.46
CA SER A 151 -25.63 -4.44 -11.58
C SER A 151 -24.85 -3.23 -11.06
N VAL A 152 -23.70 -3.46 -10.45
CA VAL A 152 -22.71 -2.43 -10.23
C VAL A 152 -21.99 -2.27 -11.56
N VAL A 153 -22.02 -1.07 -12.13
CA VAL A 153 -21.12 -0.72 -13.23
C VAL A 153 -19.70 -0.85 -12.67
N GLU A 154 -19.07 -2.02 -12.82
CA GLU A 154 -17.68 -2.24 -12.46
C GLU A 154 -16.83 -1.36 -13.38
N SER A 155 -16.56 -0.13 -12.94
CA SER A 155 -15.55 0.70 -13.55
C SER A 155 -14.24 -0.07 -13.49
N THR A 156 -13.71 -0.47 -14.64
CA THR A 156 -12.43 -1.17 -14.73
C THR A 156 -11.34 -0.33 -14.09
N GLY A 157 -10.55 -0.95 -13.19
CA GLY A 157 -9.47 -0.31 -12.47
C GLY A 157 -8.36 0.14 -13.42
N MET A 158 -7.72 1.24 -13.08
CA MET A 158 -6.67 1.88 -13.85
C MET A 158 -5.30 1.30 -13.52
N PHE A 159 -4.37 1.36 -14.47
CA PHE A 159 -2.98 0.97 -14.26
C PHE A 159 -2.09 2.21 -14.16
N TYR A 160 -1.41 2.39 -13.03
CA TYR A 160 -0.48 3.48 -12.77
C TYR A 160 0.95 2.98 -12.75
N CYS A 161 1.87 3.76 -13.30
CA CYS A 161 3.29 3.62 -13.07
C CYS A 161 3.76 4.80 -12.22
N LYS A 162 4.06 4.54 -10.95
CA LYS A 162 4.51 5.53 -9.96
C LYS A 162 6.00 5.88 -10.10
N LEU A 163 6.73 5.19 -10.97
CA LEU A 163 8.08 5.58 -11.37
C LEU A 163 8.08 6.64 -12.47
N CYS A 164 7.17 6.49 -13.44
CA CYS A 164 7.07 7.39 -14.59
C CYS A 164 5.97 8.45 -14.45
N TYR A 165 5.18 8.41 -13.37
CA TYR A 165 4.01 9.27 -13.14
C TYR A 165 3.02 9.27 -14.31
N THR A 166 2.72 8.08 -14.84
CA THR A 166 1.76 7.91 -15.95
C THR A 166 0.70 6.87 -15.62
N LYS A 167 -0.46 6.97 -16.28
CA LYS A 167 -1.56 5.99 -16.18
C LYS A 167 -1.97 5.41 -17.52
N ARG A 168 -2.58 4.22 -17.50
CA ARG A 168 -3.09 3.45 -18.64
C ARG A 168 -4.43 2.81 -18.26
N THR A 169 -5.36 2.77 -19.20
CA THR A 169 -6.64 2.05 -19.07
C THR A 169 -6.52 0.58 -19.49
N LEU A 170 -5.66 0.30 -20.47
CA LEU A 170 -5.50 -1.03 -21.06
C LEU A 170 -4.27 -1.74 -20.51
N LEU A 171 -4.47 -2.99 -20.06
CA LEU A 171 -3.41 -3.85 -19.53
C LEU A 171 -2.25 -4.06 -20.51
N ASP A 172 -2.54 -4.26 -21.80
CA ASP A 172 -1.48 -4.46 -22.80
C ASP A 172 -0.62 -3.21 -23.00
N LYS A 173 -1.23 -2.01 -22.93
CA LYS A 173 -0.48 -0.75 -22.97
C LYS A 173 0.36 -0.56 -21.71
N PHE A 174 -0.11 -1.06 -20.57
CA PHE A 174 0.63 -1.03 -19.32
C PHE A 174 1.83 -1.98 -19.35
N ILE A 175 1.65 -3.24 -19.75
CA ILE A 175 2.74 -4.23 -19.88
C ILE A 175 3.77 -3.73 -20.90
N LYS A 176 3.33 -3.26 -22.07
CA LYS A 176 4.23 -2.68 -23.07
C LYS A 176 5.02 -1.48 -22.52
N HIS A 177 4.42 -0.69 -21.64
CA HIS A 177 5.11 0.40 -20.97
C HIS A 177 6.20 -0.12 -20.01
N LEU A 178 5.89 -1.10 -19.15
CA LEU A 178 6.85 -1.68 -18.21
C LEU A 178 8.05 -2.33 -18.94
N SER A 179 7.83 -2.91 -20.12
CA SER A 179 8.91 -3.48 -20.94
C SER A 179 9.68 -2.45 -21.78
N SER A 180 9.32 -1.15 -21.73
CA SER A 180 9.96 -0.13 -22.56
C SER A 180 11.33 0.28 -22.02
N LYS A 181 12.29 0.56 -22.92
CA LYS A 181 13.62 1.09 -22.53
C LYS A 181 13.52 2.32 -21.65
N LYS A 182 12.58 3.23 -21.96
CA LYS A 182 12.32 4.43 -21.15
C LYS A 182 11.95 4.10 -19.71
N HIS A 183 11.10 3.10 -19.50
CA HIS A 183 10.73 2.66 -18.16
C HIS A 183 11.93 2.05 -17.42
N LEU A 184 12.69 1.17 -18.07
CA LEU A 184 13.87 0.55 -17.49
C LEU A 184 14.92 1.59 -17.04
N SER A 185 15.21 2.59 -17.89
CA SER A 185 16.11 3.68 -17.51
C SER A 185 15.59 4.52 -16.34
N GLN A 186 14.27 4.77 -16.28
CA GLN A 186 13.66 5.48 -15.16
C GLN A 186 13.78 4.67 -13.86
N GLN A 187 13.55 3.35 -13.94
CA GLN A 187 13.67 2.43 -12.82
C GLN A 187 15.11 2.40 -12.27
N GLU A 188 16.11 2.27 -13.14
CA GLU A 188 17.52 2.36 -12.77
C GLU A 188 17.86 3.70 -12.13
N GLY A 189 17.41 4.81 -12.73
CA GLY A 189 17.57 6.15 -12.19
C GLY A 189 17.03 6.26 -10.75
N CYS A 190 15.78 5.85 -10.52
CA CYS A 190 15.19 5.85 -9.17
C CYS A 190 15.98 4.99 -8.16
N ILE A 191 16.48 3.81 -8.57
CA ILE A 191 17.29 2.94 -7.70
C ILE A 191 18.63 3.62 -7.36
N THR A 192 19.30 4.22 -8.34
CA THR A 192 20.57 4.91 -8.13
C THR A 192 20.41 6.13 -7.21
N ASP A 193 19.38 6.94 -7.42
CA ASP A 193 19.07 8.09 -6.57
C ASP A 193 18.78 7.68 -5.13
N ARG A 194 17.99 6.61 -4.92
CA ARG A 194 17.77 6.08 -3.58
C ARG A 194 19.08 5.65 -2.92
N ARG A 195 19.89 4.85 -3.61
CA ARG A 195 21.20 4.40 -3.08
C ARG A 195 22.08 5.59 -2.70
N ARG A 196 22.10 6.65 -3.51
CA ARG A 196 22.84 7.88 -3.24
C ARG A 196 22.31 8.60 -1.99
N ARG A 197 20.98 8.75 -1.85
CA ARG A 197 20.36 9.35 -0.66
C ARG A 197 20.65 8.55 0.61
N SER A 198 20.50 7.22 0.57
CA SER A 198 20.82 6.35 1.72
C SER A 198 22.29 6.46 2.15
N LYS A 199 23.24 6.51 1.19
CA LYS A 199 24.66 6.75 1.51
C LYS A 199 24.88 8.12 2.16
N LYS A 200 24.24 9.18 1.64
CA LYS A 200 24.36 10.54 2.18
C LYS A 200 23.79 10.61 3.61
N LEU A 201 22.62 10.02 3.84
CA LEU A 201 22.02 9.92 5.18
C LEU A 201 22.96 9.18 6.13
N ARG A 202 23.45 7.99 5.76
CA ARG A 202 24.38 7.23 6.60
C ARG A 202 25.65 8.01 6.95
N LEU A 203 26.22 8.76 5.99
CA LEU A 203 27.37 9.62 6.26
C LEU A 203 27.03 10.77 7.21
N SER A 204 25.86 11.38 7.06
CA SER A 204 25.35 12.42 7.98
C SER A 204 25.22 11.87 9.40
N TRP A 205 24.61 10.70 9.54
CA TRP A 205 24.45 9.97 10.81
C TRP A 205 25.79 9.65 11.47
N LEU A 206 26.77 9.14 10.71
CA LEU A 206 28.10 8.85 11.24
C LEU A 206 28.83 10.11 11.70
N ARG A 207 28.66 11.25 11.01
CA ARG A 207 29.21 12.54 11.44
C ARG A 207 28.56 13.03 12.72
N ALA A 208 27.23 13.03 12.79
CA ALA A 208 26.49 13.42 13.99
C ALA A 208 26.87 12.57 15.21
N LYS A 209 27.05 11.26 15.01
CA LYS A 209 27.50 10.33 16.06
C LYS A 209 28.96 10.57 16.49
N ALA A 210 29.85 10.92 15.55
CA ALA A 210 31.25 11.20 15.86
C ALA A 210 31.45 12.56 16.55
N SER A 211 30.59 13.54 16.30
CA SER A 211 30.56 14.81 17.06
C SER A 211 30.02 14.64 18.49
N PHE A 212 29.35 13.53 18.77
CA PHE A 212 28.86 13.19 20.11
C PHE A 212 29.97 12.42 20.88
N SER A 213 30.95 13.14 21.44
CA SER A 213 31.96 12.56 22.33
C SER A 213 31.53 12.64 23.79
N ARG A 214 31.16 11.46 24.33
CA ARG A 214 31.46 10.90 25.67
C ARG A 214 31.13 11.60 27.00
N ASP A 215 30.63 12.84 27.06
CA ASP A 215 30.32 13.52 28.35
C ASP A 215 28.85 13.88 28.60
N GLN A 216 27.90 13.33 27.83
CA GLN A 216 26.47 13.40 28.15
C GLN A 216 25.82 12.03 27.96
N ALA A 217 26.17 11.09 28.84
CA ALA A 217 25.38 9.89 29.06
C ALA A 217 24.42 10.19 30.22
N VAL A 218 23.30 10.84 29.91
CA VAL A 218 22.00 10.90 30.62
C VAL A 218 21.23 12.06 29.98
N GLU A 219 19.98 11.80 29.57
CA GLU A 219 19.07 12.72 28.86
C GLU A 219 19.43 13.07 27.40
N GLU A 220 19.12 12.15 26.47
CA GLU A 220 18.40 12.48 25.22
C GLU A 220 18.21 11.19 24.40
N CYS A 221 17.18 10.42 24.76
CA CYS A 221 16.65 9.31 23.95
C CYS A 221 15.41 9.73 23.13
N SER A 222 15.21 11.04 22.89
CA SER A 222 13.96 11.58 22.34
C SER A 222 14.10 12.39 21.03
N LEU A 223 15.29 12.52 20.44
CA LEU A 223 15.48 13.34 19.23
C LEU A 223 16.31 12.66 18.13
N VAL A 224 16.03 11.38 17.87
CA VAL A 224 16.80 10.58 16.91
C VAL A 224 15.89 9.87 15.89
N GLU A 225 14.86 10.53 15.37
CA GLU A 225 14.06 10.04 14.21
C GLU A 225 13.53 11.18 13.30
N GLU A 226 14.34 12.20 13.03
CA GLU A 226 14.12 13.07 11.87
C GLU A 226 15.18 12.77 10.81
N LEU A 227 14.81 11.99 9.78
CA LEU A 227 15.20 12.11 8.36
C LEU A 227 14.56 11.00 7.50
#